data_AF-A0A814UFQ0-F1
#
_entry.id   AF-A0A814UFQ0-F1
#
_cell.length_a   1.000
_cell.length_b   1.000
_cell.length_c   1.000
_cell.angle_alpha   90.00
_cell.angle_beta   90.00
_cell.angle_gamma   90.00
#
_symmetry.space_group_name_H-M   'P 1'
#
loop_
_entity.id
_entity.type
_entity.pdbx_description
1 polymer ?
#
loop_
_entity_poly.entity_id
_entity_poly.type
_entity_poly.pdbx_seq_one_letter_code
_entity_poly.pdbx_strand_id
1 'polypeptide(L)'
;MATGGDATAQQFARVSDIAKEPQKMLMPIRGYEKMPLVPLEEAITPLVSILPEVQDYAYVAKQRCEPVPADGLTQDQSASIILYTMEWEPHEECLYFALNATLRAEDRRKLKPWFSYLKLILTALKQLRSTRHFVYRGVKMNLIKQYPLGKTFVWWGFSSCASKMGVLENEQFLGKTGDRTMFTIDCESGKDISRHSYYQSEDEILLLPARQFEVISCLQPAPGLNMIQLKETQSPISLLQPVTNDSNPKAPSQDIDIKTQSETIVASVQPKLDSVKSGTSASTVPKPMPMHKTIAHDAKSDIRFSNIFIEIPRLFIMATGGEEEFTQRVLRFSDVAQEPTEMLMPISGHEDMPIVPLEIAVEPLVSFLPAVQSYAYAAKKRCKNPPADGLTIDESASIILYSMGWKPIDKCLYAALNATLRSEDRDQLVPWFLYLKLFLTALSRLPSSRRFLFRGVKLDLHTMYPKGETIIWWGFSSCTTSINVLQSERFLGTTGTRTMFTIECFSGKDIKQHSYFPSEDEILLLAATQFKVMGCLNAGNGLHTIQLQETQPPFPLLYPTASNLNSNDLTKDIGIKTQPETIAASSVQPKLESVKSSTSASTVPQPTPMHKTITHDATS
;
A
#
# COMPACT_ATOMS: atom_id res chain seq x y z
N MET A 1 43.28 -5.83 -8.36
CA MET A 1 42.69 -4.77 -7.51
C MET A 1 41.86 -3.89 -8.42
N ALA A 2 40.55 -4.12 -8.46
CA ALA A 2 39.61 -3.28 -9.20
C ALA A 2 38.90 -2.40 -8.17
N THR A 3 39.05 -1.09 -8.32
CA THR A 3 38.51 -0.05 -7.45
C THR A 3 37.01 0.06 -7.65
N GLY A 4 36.25 -0.12 -6.56
CA GLY A 4 34.78 -0.17 -6.53
C GLY A 4 34.09 1.19 -6.74
N GLY A 5 34.17 1.72 -7.96
CA GLY A 5 33.43 2.90 -8.38
C GLY A 5 32.93 2.75 -9.81
N ASP A 6 31.96 1.87 -10.05
CA ASP A 6 31.24 1.86 -11.34
C ASP A 6 29.89 1.10 -11.36
N ALA A 7 29.47 0.43 -10.28
CA ALA A 7 28.20 -0.30 -10.27
C ALA A 7 26.96 0.62 -10.36
N THR A 8 27.09 1.89 -9.97
CA THR A 8 25.99 2.86 -9.90
C THR A 8 25.80 3.65 -11.19
N ALA A 9 26.86 3.95 -11.95
CA ALA A 9 26.74 4.69 -13.22
C ALA A 9 26.09 3.84 -14.32
N GLN A 10 26.30 2.52 -14.28
CA GLN A 10 25.82 1.55 -15.26
C GLN A 10 24.29 1.38 -15.23
N GLN A 11 23.67 1.52 -14.04
CA GLN A 11 22.23 1.37 -13.75
C GLN A 11 21.29 2.35 -14.52
N PHE A 12 21.87 3.39 -15.13
CA PHE A 12 21.21 4.60 -15.62
C PHE A 12 20.32 4.40 -16.87
N ALA A 13 20.65 3.45 -17.74
CA ALA A 13 20.00 3.33 -19.04
C ALA A 13 18.75 2.42 -19.04
N ARG A 14 18.61 1.52 -18.06
CA ARG A 14 17.41 0.67 -17.88
C ARG A 14 16.16 1.46 -17.56
N VAL A 15 16.31 2.55 -16.84
CA VAL A 15 15.20 3.32 -16.29
C VAL A 15 14.81 4.49 -17.22
N SER A 16 15.73 4.97 -18.06
CA SER A 16 15.53 6.12 -18.95
C SER A 16 14.99 5.77 -20.35
N ASP A 17 14.98 4.49 -20.73
CA ASP A 17 14.61 4.03 -22.08
C ASP A 17 13.14 4.24 -22.48
N ILE A 18 12.29 4.63 -21.54
CA ILE A 18 10.85 4.84 -21.75
C ILE A 18 10.54 6.00 -22.70
N ALA A 19 11.49 6.94 -22.85
CA ALA A 19 11.40 8.02 -23.81
C ALA A 19 11.48 7.53 -25.27
N LYS A 20 11.94 6.28 -25.48
CA LYS A 20 12.04 5.63 -26.79
C LYS A 20 10.78 4.82 -27.13
N GLU A 21 9.77 4.80 -26.26
CA GLU A 21 8.50 4.13 -26.57
C GLU A 21 7.85 4.79 -27.81
N PRO A 22 7.37 4.00 -28.79
CA PRO A 22 6.96 4.51 -30.10
C PRO A 22 5.68 5.34 -30.06
N GLN A 23 4.98 5.38 -28.92
CA GLN A 23 3.73 6.13 -28.69
C GLN A 23 2.58 5.81 -29.66
N LYS A 24 2.69 4.69 -30.38
CA LYS A 24 1.69 4.18 -31.31
C LYS A 24 1.42 2.71 -31.06
N MET A 25 0.26 2.27 -31.52
CA MET A 25 -0.12 0.87 -31.49
C MET A 25 0.71 0.09 -32.50
N LEU A 26 1.47 -0.90 -32.03
CA LEU A 26 2.17 -1.87 -32.87
C LEU A 26 1.38 -3.18 -32.96
N MET A 27 1.78 -4.04 -33.89
CA MET A 27 1.22 -5.39 -33.97
C MET A 27 1.52 -6.20 -32.69
N PRO A 28 0.57 -7.02 -32.20
CA PRO A 28 0.79 -7.90 -31.06
C PRO A 28 2.01 -8.81 -31.23
N ILE A 29 2.65 -9.15 -30.11
CA ILE A 29 3.80 -10.06 -30.07
C ILE A 29 3.28 -11.49 -30.03
N ARG A 30 3.61 -12.28 -31.06
CA ARG A 30 3.16 -13.67 -31.26
C ARG A 30 4.27 -14.52 -31.87
N GLY A 31 4.17 -15.83 -31.73
CA GLY A 31 5.08 -16.84 -32.29
C GLY A 31 6.02 -17.45 -31.26
N TYR A 32 6.47 -16.68 -30.26
CA TYR A 32 7.34 -17.21 -29.21
C TYR A 32 6.63 -18.23 -28.31
N GLU A 33 5.32 -18.10 -28.13
CA GLU A 33 4.54 -19.00 -27.27
C GLU A 33 4.56 -20.45 -27.78
N LYS A 34 4.77 -20.62 -29.09
CA LYS A 34 4.84 -21.91 -29.79
C LYS A 34 6.24 -22.54 -29.79
N MET A 35 7.25 -21.80 -29.33
CA MET A 35 8.59 -22.36 -29.20
C MET A 35 8.61 -23.38 -28.06
N PRO A 36 9.41 -24.46 -28.18
CA PRO A 36 9.65 -25.35 -27.05
C PRO A 36 10.33 -24.59 -25.92
N LEU A 37 10.07 -24.99 -24.68
CA LEU A 37 10.84 -24.52 -23.54
C LEU A 37 12.20 -25.24 -23.55
N VAL A 38 13.28 -24.47 -23.65
CA VAL A 38 14.66 -24.98 -23.79
C VAL A 38 15.57 -24.38 -22.71
N PRO A 39 16.72 -24.99 -22.42
CA PRO A 39 17.72 -24.42 -21.50
C PRO A 39 18.23 -23.05 -21.96
N LEU A 40 18.82 -22.28 -21.04
CA LEU A 40 19.26 -20.91 -21.33
C LEU A 40 20.29 -20.84 -22.48
N GLU A 41 21.24 -21.78 -22.55
CA GLU A 41 22.28 -21.82 -23.59
C GLU A 41 21.68 -21.99 -24.99
N GLU A 42 20.66 -22.85 -25.11
CA GLU A 42 19.94 -23.04 -26.36
C GLU A 42 19.07 -21.82 -26.68
N ALA A 43 18.44 -21.23 -25.66
CA ALA A 43 17.56 -20.07 -25.81
C ALA A 43 18.29 -18.82 -26.36
N ILE A 44 19.57 -18.64 -26.01
CA ILE A 44 20.39 -17.50 -26.45
C ILE A 44 21.21 -17.78 -27.71
N THR A 45 21.26 -19.03 -28.20
CA THR A 45 22.06 -19.39 -29.38
C THR A 45 21.73 -18.51 -30.61
N PRO A 46 20.46 -18.19 -30.92
CA PRO A 46 20.14 -17.28 -32.03
C PRO A 46 20.54 -15.81 -31.79
N LEU A 47 20.89 -15.45 -30.55
CA LEU A 47 21.24 -14.09 -30.15
C LEU A 47 22.73 -13.79 -30.28
N VAL A 48 23.59 -14.80 -30.43
CA VAL A 48 25.06 -14.62 -30.51
C VAL A 48 25.48 -13.68 -31.64
N SER A 49 24.75 -13.69 -32.77
CA SER A 49 25.03 -12.76 -33.88
C SER A 49 24.62 -11.31 -33.59
N ILE A 50 23.75 -11.10 -32.61
CA ILE A 50 23.26 -9.78 -32.18
C ILE A 50 24.07 -9.29 -30.99
N LEU A 51 24.40 -10.20 -30.08
CA LEU A 51 25.09 -9.97 -28.81
C LEU A 51 26.25 -10.98 -28.70
N PRO A 52 27.45 -10.63 -29.17
CA PRO A 52 28.57 -11.57 -29.26
C PRO A 52 28.94 -12.25 -27.93
N GLU A 53 28.87 -11.51 -26.82
CA GLU A 53 29.29 -11.99 -25.49
C GLU A 53 28.16 -12.60 -24.64
N VAL A 54 26.94 -12.75 -25.21
CA VAL A 54 25.76 -13.20 -24.44
C VAL A 54 25.94 -14.57 -23.77
N GLN A 55 26.76 -15.44 -24.36
CA GLN A 55 27.04 -16.78 -23.82
C GLN A 55 27.84 -16.71 -22.52
N ASP A 56 28.83 -15.82 -22.44
CA ASP A 56 29.65 -15.64 -21.23
C ASP A 56 28.80 -15.09 -20.09
N TYR A 57 27.96 -14.10 -20.37
CA TYR A 57 27.04 -13.54 -19.39
C TYR A 57 25.95 -14.54 -18.96
N ALA A 58 25.47 -15.39 -19.85
CA ALA A 58 24.54 -16.46 -19.50
C ALA A 58 25.18 -17.49 -18.57
N TYR A 59 26.45 -17.84 -18.80
CA TYR A 59 27.21 -18.68 -17.88
C TYR A 59 27.30 -18.03 -16.49
N VAL A 60 27.66 -16.76 -16.41
CA VAL A 60 27.71 -16.01 -15.13
C VAL A 60 26.33 -15.97 -14.46
N ALA A 61 25.26 -15.74 -15.21
CA ALA A 61 23.90 -15.72 -14.69
C ALA A 61 23.50 -17.06 -14.05
N LYS A 62 23.90 -18.19 -14.65
CA LYS A 62 23.70 -19.52 -14.06
C LYS A 62 24.50 -19.74 -12.80
N GLN A 63 25.77 -19.33 -12.78
CA GLN A 63 26.62 -19.48 -11.57
C GLN A 63 26.11 -18.66 -10.38
N ARG A 64 25.34 -17.59 -10.64
CA ARG A 64 24.70 -16.78 -9.60
C ARG A 64 23.35 -17.31 -9.14
N CYS A 65 22.79 -18.32 -9.81
CA CYS A 65 21.56 -18.93 -9.34
C CYS A 65 21.81 -19.73 -8.07
N GLU A 66 20.88 -19.63 -7.13
CA GLU A 66 20.81 -20.56 -6.02
C GLU A 66 20.62 -22.00 -6.54
N PRO A 67 21.21 -23.02 -5.88
CA PRO A 67 21.06 -24.41 -6.30
C PRO A 67 19.59 -24.84 -6.48
N VAL A 68 18.73 -24.32 -5.60
CA VAL A 68 17.27 -24.41 -5.70
C VAL A 68 16.72 -22.98 -5.73
N PRO A 69 16.40 -22.43 -6.93
CA PRO A 69 15.86 -21.09 -7.03
C PRO A 69 14.52 -20.95 -6.28
N ALA A 70 14.26 -19.75 -5.81
CA ALA A 70 13.00 -19.40 -5.18
C ALA A 70 11.79 -19.51 -6.13
N ASP A 71 10.60 -19.40 -5.56
CA ASP A 71 9.34 -19.21 -6.30
C ASP A 71 8.98 -20.34 -7.28
N GLY A 72 9.60 -21.51 -7.11
CA GLY A 72 9.38 -22.70 -7.94
C GLY A 72 10.09 -22.67 -9.28
N LEU A 73 10.98 -21.70 -9.51
CA LEU A 73 11.70 -21.57 -10.78
C LEU A 73 12.78 -22.65 -10.94
N THR A 74 12.98 -23.08 -12.18
CA THR A 74 14.18 -23.83 -12.57
C THR A 74 15.41 -22.92 -12.62
N GLN A 75 16.61 -23.52 -12.61
CA GLN A 75 17.86 -22.75 -12.75
C GLN A 75 17.89 -21.94 -14.05
N ASP A 76 17.47 -22.52 -15.18
CA ASP A 76 17.41 -21.80 -16.46
C ASP A 76 16.44 -20.62 -16.42
N GLN A 77 15.29 -20.79 -15.77
CA GLN A 77 14.29 -19.72 -15.62
C GLN A 77 14.82 -18.58 -14.75
N SER A 78 15.39 -18.89 -13.59
CA SER A 78 16.00 -17.89 -12.71
C SER A 78 17.17 -17.19 -13.41
N ALA A 79 18.05 -17.94 -14.07
CA ALA A 79 19.20 -17.41 -14.80
C ALA A 79 18.77 -16.49 -15.95
N SER A 80 17.64 -16.77 -16.62
CA SER A 80 17.10 -15.86 -17.65
C SER A 80 16.68 -14.50 -17.08
N ILE A 81 16.15 -14.46 -15.86
CA ILE A 81 15.81 -13.18 -15.20
C ILE A 81 17.10 -12.46 -14.79
N ILE A 82 18.06 -13.18 -14.19
CA ILE A 82 19.36 -12.60 -13.82
C ILE A 82 20.03 -12.00 -15.06
N LEU A 83 20.12 -12.76 -16.16
CA LEU A 83 20.72 -12.30 -17.41
C LEU A 83 20.02 -11.06 -17.98
N TYR A 84 18.68 -11.01 -17.91
CA TYR A 84 17.93 -9.81 -18.31
C TYR A 84 18.27 -8.60 -17.42
N THR A 85 18.61 -8.80 -16.16
CA THR A 85 18.96 -7.70 -15.26
C THR A 85 20.44 -7.33 -15.25
N MET A 86 21.29 -8.12 -15.91
CA MET A 86 22.73 -7.84 -15.99
C MET A 86 23.01 -6.66 -16.91
N GLU A 87 24.02 -5.88 -16.52
CA GLU A 87 24.57 -4.78 -17.30
C GLU A 87 26.05 -5.04 -17.57
N TRP A 88 26.50 -4.66 -18.76
CA TRP A 88 27.87 -4.79 -19.22
C TRP A 88 28.19 -3.77 -20.31
N GLU A 89 29.48 -3.62 -20.62
CA GLU A 89 29.96 -2.71 -21.66
C GLU A 89 30.32 -3.48 -22.94
N PRO A 90 29.99 -2.95 -24.13
CA PRO A 90 29.28 -1.70 -24.35
C PRO A 90 27.80 -1.81 -23.98
N HIS A 91 27.27 -0.77 -23.36
CA HIS A 91 25.91 -0.74 -22.83
C HIS A 91 24.81 -1.12 -23.86
N GLU A 92 24.97 -0.74 -25.13
CA GLU A 92 24.03 -1.08 -26.19
C GLU A 92 23.93 -2.59 -26.48
N GLU A 93 24.93 -3.37 -26.05
CA GLU A 93 24.99 -4.82 -26.18
C GLU A 93 24.47 -5.54 -24.93
N CYS A 94 24.03 -4.81 -23.90
CA CYS A 94 23.27 -5.39 -22.80
C CYS A 94 22.00 -6.08 -23.33
N LEU A 95 21.75 -7.32 -22.87
CA LEU A 95 20.60 -8.09 -23.34
C LEU A 95 19.28 -7.36 -23.14
N TYR A 96 19.09 -6.72 -21.99
CA TYR A 96 17.88 -5.96 -21.69
C TYR A 96 17.68 -4.81 -22.69
N PHE A 97 18.76 -4.11 -23.04
CA PHE A 97 18.72 -2.92 -23.87
C PHE A 97 18.37 -3.32 -25.32
N ALA A 98 19.08 -4.31 -25.85
CA ALA A 98 18.84 -4.85 -27.18
C ALA A 98 17.45 -5.48 -27.30
N LEU A 99 16.99 -6.22 -26.27
CA LEU A 99 15.66 -6.80 -26.25
C LEU A 99 14.58 -5.71 -26.23
N ASN A 100 14.67 -4.73 -25.33
CA ASN A 100 13.70 -3.64 -25.24
C ASN A 100 13.67 -2.78 -26.51
N ALA A 101 14.82 -2.51 -27.12
CA ALA A 101 14.89 -1.83 -28.42
C ALA A 101 14.18 -2.66 -29.51
N THR A 102 14.35 -3.98 -29.53
CA THR A 102 13.69 -4.87 -30.48
C THR A 102 12.18 -4.96 -30.23
N LEU A 103 11.74 -4.99 -28.97
CA LEU A 103 10.34 -4.99 -28.57
C LEU A 103 9.61 -3.70 -28.99
N ARG A 104 10.32 -2.57 -29.03
CA ARG A 104 9.80 -1.27 -29.51
C ARG A 104 9.83 -1.13 -31.03
N ALA A 105 10.56 -1.99 -31.73
CA ALA A 105 10.67 -1.92 -33.19
C ALA A 105 9.34 -2.29 -33.87
N GLU A 106 8.97 -1.50 -34.89
CA GLU A 106 7.78 -1.75 -35.71
C GLU A 106 7.87 -3.06 -36.48
N ASP A 107 9.07 -3.39 -36.98
CA ASP A 107 9.33 -4.63 -37.69
C ASP A 107 9.41 -5.81 -36.72
N ARG A 108 8.27 -6.48 -36.51
CA ARG A 108 8.16 -7.66 -35.65
C ARG A 108 9.00 -8.85 -36.11
N ARG A 109 9.50 -8.88 -37.34
CA ARG A 109 10.40 -9.94 -37.81
C ARG A 109 11.72 -9.93 -37.04
N LYS A 110 12.15 -8.77 -36.55
CA LYS A 110 13.35 -8.62 -35.71
C LYS A 110 13.25 -9.34 -34.37
N LEU A 111 12.05 -9.68 -33.90
CA LEU A 111 11.86 -10.46 -32.67
C LEU A 111 12.08 -11.97 -32.88
N LYS A 112 12.14 -12.48 -34.11
CA LYS A 112 12.27 -13.93 -34.34
C LYS A 112 13.49 -14.58 -33.65
N PRO A 113 14.70 -13.98 -33.68
CA PRO A 113 15.85 -14.52 -32.94
C PRO A 113 15.61 -14.58 -31.42
N TRP A 114 14.74 -13.72 -30.89
CA TRP A 114 14.43 -13.62 -29.47
C TRP A 114 13.36 -14.61 -28.99
N PHE A 115 12.72 -15.37 -29.88
CA PHE A 115 11.55 -16.17 -29.50
C PHE A 115 11.85 -17.26 -28.47
N SER A 116 12.98 -17.97 -28.58
CA SER A 116 13.37 -18.98 -27.58
C SER A 116 13.64 -18.35 -26.21
N TYR A 117 14.36 -17.23 -26.19
CA TYR A 117 14.62 -16.47 -24.97
C TYR A 117 13.33 -15.90 -24.35
N LEU A 118 12.45 -15.30 -25.16
CA LEU A 118 11.15 -14.77 -24.74
C LEU A 118 10.27 -15.87 -24.16
N LYS A 119 10.23 -17.07 -24.78
CA LYS A 119 9.52 -18.23 -24.23
C LYS A 119 10.05 -18.58 -22.83
N LEU A 120 11.37 -18.63 -22.64
CA LEU A 120 11.99 -18.96 -21.35
C LEU A 120 11.67 -17.92 -20.28
N ILE A 121 11.99 -16.64 -20.50
CA ILE A 121 11.83 -15.58 -19.49
C ILE A 121 10.35 -15.31 -19.18
N LEU A 122 9.45 -15.32 -20.17
CA LEU A 122 8.02 -15.12 -19.91
C LEU A 122 7.37 -16.31 -19.20
N THR A 123 7.90 -17.53 -19.40
CA THR A 123 7.51 -18.70 -18.61
C THR A 123 7.97 -18.58 -17.17
N ALA A 124 9.20 -18.10 -16.93
CA ALA A 124 9.70 -17.82 -15.59
C ALA A 124 8.83 -16.77 -14.88
N LEU A 125 8.63 -15.61 -15.51
CA LEU A 125 7.88 -14.49 -14.93
C LEU A 125 6.39 -14.82 -14.71
N LYS A 126 5.82 -15.74 -15.48
CA LYS A 126 4.44 -16.22 -15.25
C LYS A 126 4.29 -16.97 -13.93
N GLN A 127 5.33 -17.68 -13.48
CA GLN A 127 5.30 -18.43 -12.21
C GLN A 127 5.40 -17.51 -10.99
N LEU A 128 6.07 -16.36 -11.13
CA LEU A 128 6.15 -15.36 -10.07
C LEU A 128 4.77 -14.79 -9.74
N ARG A 129 4.51 -14.56 -8.45
CA ARG A 129 3.27 -13.94 -7.99
C ARG A 129 3.15 -12.53 -8.57
N SER A 130 1.99 -12.21 -9.14
CA SER A 130 1.71 -10.83 -9.55
C SER A 130 1.51 -9.95 -8.32
N THR A 131 2.24 -8.86 -8.27
CA THR A 131 2.01 -7.79 -7.33
C THR A 131 0.94 -6.87 -7.88
N ARG A 132 -0.07 -6.60 -7.04
CA ARG A 132 -1.07 -5.57 -7.28
C ARG A 132 -0.78 -4.51 -6.25
N HIS A 133 0.00 -3.49 -6.59
CA HIS A 133 0.27 -2.33 -5.76
C HIS A 133 0.90 -1.25 -6.63
N PHE A 134 1.03 -0.04 -6.09
CA PHE A 134 1.63 1.07 -6.82
C PHE A 134 3.13 0.86 -6.99
N VAL A 135 3.63 1.19 -8.17
CA VAL A 135 5.07 1.19 -8.47
C VAL A 135 5.48 2.53 -9.04
N TYR A 136 6.74 2.87 -8.85
CA TYR A 136 7.30 4.17 -9.21
C TYR A 136 8.41 4.02 -10.23
N ARG A 137 8.51 4.99 -11.14
CA ARG A 137 9.62 5.07 -12.10
C ARG A 137 10.05 6.52 -12.30
N GLY A 138 11.33 6.81 -12.08
CA GLY A 138 11.92 8.14 -12.29
C GLY A 138 12.70 8.21 -13.60
N VAL A 139 12.59 9.32 -14.33
CA VAL A 139 13.30 9.57 -15.58
C VAL A 139 13.83 11.00 -15.59
N LYS A 140 15.10 11.20 -15.97
CA LYS A 140 15.74 12.52 -16.10
C LYS A 140 15.43 13.27 -17.39
N MET A 141 14.15 13.38 -17.74
CA MET A 141 13.71 14.30 -18.77
C MET A 141 12.25 14.65 -18.59
N ASN A 142 11.80 15.72 -19.25
CA ASN A 142 10.40 16.10 -19.27
C ASN A 142 9.63 15.28 -20.32
N LEU A 143 8.71 14.42 -19.85
CA LEU A 143 7.84 13.60 -20.70
C LEU A 143 6.38 14.04 -20.66
N ILE A 144 6.04 15.18 -20.06
CA ILE A 144 4.62 15.55 -19.86
C ILE A 144 3.84 15.66 -21.18
N LYS A 145 4.49 16.16 -22.25
CA LYS A 145 3.89 16.29 -23.58
C LYS A 145 3.66 14.93 -24.27
N GLN A 146 4.46 13.94 -23.90
CA GLN A 146 4.42 12.59 -24.45
C GLN A 146 3.24 11.78 -23.87
N TYR A 147 2.76 12.15 -22.68
CA TYR A 147 1.72 11.46 -21.92
C TYR A 147 0.58 12.42 -21.56
N PRO A 148 -0.22 12.89 -22.55
CA PRO A 148 -1.35 13.77 -22.28
C PRO A 148 -2.46 13.05 -21.50
N LEU A 149 -3.16 13.81 -20.65
CA LEU A 149 -4.26 13.35 -19.80
C LEU A 149 -5.34 12.58 -20.60
N GLY A 150 -5.82 11.47 -20.05
CA GLY A 150 -6.86 10.62 -20.64
C GLY A 150 -6.40 9.78 -21.83
N LYS A 151 -5.14 9.89 -22.27
CA LYS A 151 -4.62 9.09 -23.39
C LYS A 151 -4.27 7.68 -22.91
N THR A 152 -4.73 6.70 -23.68
CA THR A 152 -4.28 5.30 -23.57
C THR A 152 -3.10 5.04 -24.49
N PHE A 153 -2.10 4.32 -24.01
CA PHE A 153 -0.90 3.93 -24.77
C PHE A 153 -0.39 2.56 -24.30
N VAL A 154 0.63 2.04 -24.98
CA VAL A 154 1.24 0.74 -24.66
C VAL A 154 2.74 0.94 -24.44
N TRP A 155 3.27 0.40 -23.34
CA TRP A 155 4.71 0.20 -23.20
C TRP A 155 5.08 -1.16 -23.76
N TRP A 156 5.85 -1.16 -24.84
CA TRP A 156 6.17 -2.38 -25.59
C TRP A 156 7.37 -3.12 -25.02
N GLY A 157 8.33 -2.40 -24.41
CA GLY A 157 9.45 -3.01 -23.69
C GLY A 157 9.07 -3.51 -22.30
N PHE A 158 9.91 -4.35 -21.70
CA PHE A 158 9.87 -4.59 -20.26
C PHE A 158 10.20 -3.30 -19.52
N SER A 159 9.48 -3.01 -18.44
CA SER A 159 9.68 -1.79 -17.66
C SER A 159 10.02 -2.12 -16.21
N SER A 160 11.26 -1.84 -15.83
CA SER A 160 11.71 -1.86 -14.43
C SER A 160 11.10 -0.71 -13.63
N CYS A 161 10.61 -0.98 -12.42
CA CYS A 161 10.00 -0.02 -11.50
C CYS A 161 10.42 -0.32 -10.05
N ALA A 162 10.38 0.70 -9.20
CA ALA A 162 10.63 0.58 -7.77
C ALA A 162 9.30 0.43 -7.00
N SER A 163 9.26 -0.48 -6.04
CA SER A 163 8.15 -0.60 -5.08
C SER A 163 8.16 0.50 -4.02
N LYS A 164 9.36 1.01 -3.68
CA LYS A 164 9.59 2.04 -2.67
C LYS A 164 10.02 3.35 -3.33
N MET A 165 9.28 4.40 -3.06
CA MET A 165 9.53 5.72 -3.67
C MET A 165 10.89 6.33 -3.30
N GLY A 166 11.44 6.01 -2.12
CA GLY A 166 12.73 6.55 -1.67
C GLY A 166 13.92 6.14 -2.55
N VAL A 167 13.79 5.08 -3.36
CA VAL A 167 14.81 4.70 -4.35
C VAL A 167 15.04 5.84 -5.35
N LEU A 168 13.99 6.62 -5.66
CA LEU A 168 14.05 7.72 -6.62
C LEU A 168 14.90 8.92 -6.15
N GLU A 169 15.26 9.01 -4.85
CA GLU A 169 16.16 10.06 -4.37
C GLU A 169 17.56 9.98 -4.97
N ASN A 170 18.01 8.79 -5.37
CA ASN A 170 19.30 8.65 -6.01
C ASN A 170 19.31 9.53 -7.27
N GLU A 171 20.33 10.40 -7.32
CA GLU A 171 20.54 11.31 -8.43
C GLU A 171 20.58 10.59 -9.76
N GLN A 172 20.82 9.29 -9.86
CA GLN A 172 20.80 8.56 -11.12
C GLN A 172 19.40 8.23 -11.65
N PHE A 173 18.36 8.17 -10.81
CA PHE A 173 16.98 7.91 -11.25
C PHE A 173 16.22 9.22 -11.48
N LEU A 174 15.59 9.76 -10.43
CA LEU A 174 14.86 11.02 -10.49
C LEU A 174 15.76 12.16 -10.02
N GLY A 175 16.41 12.00 -8.87
CA GLY A 175 17.20 13.07 -8.25
C GLY A 175 16.36 14.28 -7.85
N LYS A 176 17.04 15.36 -7.46
CA LYS A 176 16.40 16.57 -6.90
C LYS A 176 16.35 17.76 -7.86
N THR A 177 17.07 17.69 -8.97
CA THR A 177 17.28 18.83 -9.89
C THR A 177 17.15 18.43 -11.36
N GLY A 178 17.07 19.43 -12.24
CA GLY A 178 16.93 19.23 -13.69
C GLY A 178 15.51 18.84 -14.14
N ASP A 179 15.33 18.78 -15.46
CA ASP A 179 14.09 18.29 -16.07
C ASP A 179 13.96 16.80 -15.82
N ARG A 180 12.86 16.42 -15.15
CA ARG A 180 12.63 15.06 -14.69
C ARG A 180 11.14 14.73 -14.65
N THR A 181 10.84 13.45 -14.81
CA THR A 181 9.49 12.89 -14.79
C THR A 181 9.43 11.73 -13.82
N MET A 182 8.48 11.77 -12.90
CA MET A 182 8.14 10.67 -12.00
C MET A 182 6.82 10.05 -12.43
N PHE A 183 6.84 8.77 -12.78
CA PHE A 183 5.64 7.98 -12.99
C PHE A 183 5.22 7.32 -11.68
N THR A 184 3.94 7.42 -11.36
CA THR A 184 3.28 6.62 -10.33
C THR A 184 2.23 5.75 -11.01
N ILE A 185 2.37 4.43 -10.89
CA ILE A 185 1.65 3.47 -11.72
C ILE A 185 0.77 2.60 -10.83
N ASP A 186 -0.55 2.65 -11.03
CA ASP A 186 -1.48 1.63 -10.53
C ASP A 186 -1.25 0.35 -11.32
N CYS A 187 -0.51 -0.58 -10.71
CA CYS A 187 -0.04 -1.79 -11.36
C CYS A 187 -0.85 -3.00 -10.88
N GLU A 188 -1.37 -3.78 -11.83
CA GLU A 188 -2.14 -4.99 -11.57
C GLU A 188 -1.34 -6.28 -11.81
N SER A 189 -0.28 -6.20 -12.63
CA SER A 189 0.40 -7.39 -13.16
C SER A 189 1.92 -7.43 -12.96
N GLY A 190 2.48 -6.50 -12.18
CA GLY A 190 3.91 -6.41 -11.89
C GLY A 190 4.48 -7.69 -11.29
N LYS A 191 5.76 -7.96 -11.55
CA LYS A 191 6.47 -9.15 -11.06
C LYS A 191 7.60 -8.71 -10.16
N ASP A 192 7.56 -9.11 -8.90
CA ASP A 192 8.70 -8.94 -8.00
C ASP A 192 9.81 -9.89 -8.45
N ILE A 193 10.92 -9.31 -8.93
CA ILE A 193 12.09 -10.05 -9.39
C ILE A 193 13.28 -9.86 -8.46
N SER A 194 13.12 -9.26 -7.29
CA SER A 194 14.21 -8.96 -6.35
C SER A 194 15.09 -10.18 -6.05
N ARG A 195 14.47 -11.36 -5.87
CA ARG A 195 15.16 -12.64 -5.58
C ARG A 195 15.85 -13.27 -6.78
N HIS A 196 15.56 -12.78 -7.99
CA HIS A 196 16.06 -13.30 -9.26
C HIS A 196 16.75 -12.22 -10.11
N SER A 197 16.99 -11.04 -9.54
CA SER A 197 17.73 -9.95 -10.16
C SER A 197 19.20 -10.08 -9.83
N TYR A 198 20.06 -9.65 -10.76
CA TYR A 198 21.48 -9.49 -10.53
C TYR A 198 21.76 -8.51 -9.38
N TYR A 199 20.87 -7.53 -9.18
CA TYR A 199 20.91 -6.54 -8.11
C TYR A 199 19.88 -6.88 -7.03
N GLN A 200 20.20 -7.87 -6.20
CA GLN A 200 19.29 -8.42 -5.18
C GLN A 200 18.80 -7.39 -4.13
N SER A 201 19.48 -6.24 -4.02
CA SER A 201 19.12 -5.16 -3.08
C SER A 201 17.99 -4.25 -3.57
N GLU A 202 17.50 -4.42 -4.80
CA GLU A 202 16.73 -3.36 -5.48
C GLU A 202 15.20 -3.44 -5.39
N ASP A 203 14.63 -4.40 -4.64
CA ASP A 203 13.17 -4.57 -4.49
C ASP A 203 12.41 -4.36 -5.83
N GLU A 204 13.01 -4.88 -6.91
CA GLU A 204 12.69 -4.50 -8.29
C GLU A 204 11.36 -5.15 -8.71
N ILE A 205 10.44 -4.32 -9.21
CA ILE A 205 9.21 -4.78 -9.83
C ILE A 205 9.32 -4.63 -11.34
N LEU A 206 9.25 -5.75 -12.06
CA LEU A 206 9.28 -5.78 -13.52
C LEU A 206 7.87 -5.82 -14.09
N LEU A 207 7.55 -4.85 -14.95
CA LEU A 207 6.36 -4.89 -15.79
C LEU A 207 6.69 -5.63 -17.09
N LEU A 208 5.82 -6.57 -17.46
CA LEU A 208 5.95 -7.34 -18.70
C LEU A 208 5.83 -6.43 -19.94
N PRO A 209 6.29 -6.86 -21.12
CA PRO A 209 6.12 -6.09 -22.34
C PRO A 209 4.65 -6.01 -22.77
N ALA A 210 4.38 -5.04 -23.63
CA ALA A 210 3.09 -4.78 -24.24
C ALA A 210 1.95 -4.56 -23.22
N ARG A 211 2.23 -3.80 -22.16
CA ARG A 211 1.26 -3.39 -21.14
C ARG A 211 0.57 -2.09 -21.54
N GLN A 212 -0.75 -2.05 -21.39
CA GLN A 212 -1.54 -0.88 -21.73
C GLN A 212 -1.78 -0.03 -20.48
N PHE A 213 -1.62 1.28 -20.62
CA PHE A 213 -1.82 2.24 -19.55
C PHE A 213 -2.69 3.40 -20.02
N GLU A 214 -3.42 3.99 -19.09
CA GLU A 214 -4.14 5.25 -19.25
C GLU A 214 -3.49 6.33 -18.38
N VAL A 215 -3.31 7.53 -18.92
CA VAL A 215 -2.88 8.69 -18.13
C VAL A 215 -4.06 9.23 -17.32
N ILE A 216 -4.05 8.98 -16.02
CA ILE A 216 -5.15 9.37 -15.12
C ILE A 216 -5.00 10.82 -14.67
N SER A 217 -3.77 11.27 -14.44
CA SER A 217 -3.53 12.59 -13.88
C SER A 217 -2.08 13.04 -14.10
N CYS A 218 -1.88 14.36 -14.12
CA CYS A 218 -0.59 15.00 -14.32
C CYS A 218 -0.45 16.15 -13.32
N LEU A 219 0.75 16.32 -12.74
CA LEU A 219 1.06 17.42 -11.83
C LEU A 219 2.47 17.95 -12.10
N GLN A 220 2.66 19.26 -12.03
CA GLN A 220 3.97 19.92 -12.09
C GLN A 220 4.22 20.65 -10.76
N PRO A 221 4.61 19.94 -9.70
CA PRO A 221 4.60 20.50 -8.36
C PRO A 221 5.84 21.34 -8.06
N ALA A 222 6.87 21.30 -8.90
CA ALA A 222 8.09 22.08 -8.73
C ALA A 222 8.76 22.34 -10.08
N PRO A 223 9.60 23.39 -10.22
CA PRO A 223 10.38 23.62 -11.43
C PRO A 223 11.19 22.38 -11.83
N GLY A 224 11.02 21.97 -13.10
CA GLY A 224 11.68 20.80 -13.68
C GLY A 224 11.08 19.45 -13.28
N LEU A 225 10.18 19.36 -12.30
CA LEU A 225 9.57 18.10 -11.88
C LEU A 225 8.18 17.92 -12.48
N ASN A 226 7.99 16.83 -13.22
CA ASN A 226 6.72 16.43 -13.80
C ASN A 226 6.30 15.10 -13.15
N MET A 227 5.08 15.01 -12.65
CA MET A 227 4.52 13.80 -12.07
C MET A 227 3.37 13.30 -12.94
N ILE A 228 3.40 12.03 -13.31
CA ILE A 228 2.42 11.40 -14.20
C ILE A 228 1.85 10.18 -13.50
N GLN A 229 0.54 10.18 -13.29
CA GLN A 229 -0.18 9.04 -12.74
C GLN A 229 -0.72 8.18 -13.88
N LEU A 230 -0.35 6.90 -13.87
CA LEU A 230 -0.79 5.91 -14.84
C LEU A 230 -1.66 4.86 -14.15
N LYS A 231 -2.63 4.34 -14.89
CA LYS A 231 -3.39 3.15 -14.50
C LYS A 231 -3.20 2.05 -15.52
N GLU A 232 -2.76 0.88 -15.08
CA GLU A 232 -2.74 -0.31 -15.95
C GLU A 232 -4.18 -0.66 -16.36
N THR A 233 -4.39 -0.86 -17.64
CA THR A 233 -5.70 -1.19 -18.22
C THR A 233 -5.58 -2.44 -19.08
N GLN A 234 -6.70 -3.16 -19.23
CA GLN A 234 -6.74 -4.32 -20.09
C GLN A 234 -7.06 -3.90 -21.53
N SER A 235 -6.19 -4.33 -22.45
CA SER A 235 -6.43 -4.13 -23.88
C SER A 235 -7.56 -5.05 -24.37
N PRO A 236 -8.40 -4.59 -25.32
CA PRO A 236 -9.45 -5.44 -25.91
C PRO A 236 -8.89 -6.61 -26.72
N ILE A 237 -7.59 -6.59 -27.04
CA ILE A 237 -6.89 -7.68 -27.71
C ILE A 237 -5.68 -8.13 -26.88
N SER A 238 -5.32 -9.41 -26.96
CA SER A 238 -4.07 -9.89 -26.37
C SER A 238 -2.86 -9.34 -27.14
N LEU A 239 -2.19 -8.35 -26.54
CA LEU A 239 -0.98 -7.71 -27.08
C LEU A 239 0.28 -8.56 -26.92
N LEU A 240 0.28 -9.44 -25.92
CA LEU A 240 1.33 -10.43 -25.63
C LEU A 240 0.65 -11.79 -25.41
N GLN A 241 0.97 -12.78 -26.23
CA GLN A 241 0.32 -14.10 -26.13
C GLN A 241 0.71 -14.85 -24.85
N PRO A 242 -0.24 -15.37 -24.07
CA PRO A 242 0.12 -16.10 -22.86
C PRO A 242 0.92 -17.36 -23.23
N VAL A 243 2.00 -17.62 -22.48
CA VAL A 243 2.72 -18.89 -22.61
C VAL A 243 1.82 -20.04 -22.14
N THR A 244 1.71 -21.09 -22.95
CA THR A 244 1.05 -22.34 -22.58
C THR A 244 1.97 -23.14 -21.65
N ASN A 245 1.38 -23.74 -20.60
CA ASN A 245 2.11 -24.68 -19.76
C ASN A 245 2.11 -26.01 -20.51
N ASP A 246 3.15 -26.26 -21.31
CA ASP A 246 3.40 -27.63 -21.74
C ASP A 246 3.86 -28.38 -20.50
N SER A 247 2.97 -29.21 -19.96
CA SER A 247 3.26 -30.11 -18.86
C SER A 247 4.50 -30.92 -19.18
N ASN A 248 5.46 -30.89 -18.25
CA ASN A 248 6.52 -31.87 -17.95
C ASN A 248 6.71 -32.99 -19.00
N PRO A 249 7.90 -33.19 -19.62
CA PRO A 249 8.11 -34.32 -20.51
C PRO A 249 7.68 -35.60 -19.80
N LYS A 250 6.62 -36.24 -20.31
CA LYS A 250 6.12 -37.51 -19.82
C LYS A 250 7.30 -38.46 -19.71
N ALA A 251 7.54 -38.96 -18.50
CA ALA A 251 8.36 -40.13 -18.30
C ALA A 251 7.90 -41.22 -19.29
N PRO A 252 8.82 -41.94 -19.95
CA PRO A 252 8.45 -42.93 -20.94
C PRO A 252 7.57 -43.99 -20.29
N SER A 253 6.41 -44.21 -20.91
CA SER A 253 5.44 -45.25 -20.56
C SER A 253 6.15 -46.59 -20.42
N GLN A 254 5.92 -47.28 -19.32
CA GLN A 254 6.27 -48.68 -19.16
C GLN A 254 5.43 -49.51 -20.13
N ASP A 255 6.06 -50.05 -21.17
CA ASP A 255 5.58 -51.25 -21.84
C ASP A 255 6.41 -52.45 -21.36
N ILE A 256 5.71 -53.41 -20.78
CA ILE A 256 6.20 -54.73 -20.39
C ILE A 256 5.99 -55.64 -21.60
N ASP A 257 7.05 -56.30 -22.11
CA ASP A 257 7.03 -57.76 -22.30
C ASP A 257 8.40 -58.39 -22.66
N ILE A 258 8.93 -59.14 -21.69
CA ILE A 258 9.35 -60.56 -21.70
C ILE A 258 10.54 -61.08 -22.57
N LYS A 259 11.48 -61.72 -21.82
CA LYS A 259 12.50 -62.77 -22.13
C LYS A 259 13.79 -62.31 -22.83
N THR A 260 15.00 -62.59 -22.33
CA THR A 260 15.54 -63.91 -21.93
C THR A 260 16.83 -63.77 -21.09
N GLN A 261 17.02 -64.68 -20.11
CA GLN A 261 18.21 -65.27 -19.45
C GLN A 261 19.61 -64.71 -19.86
N SER A 262 20.66 -64.58 -19.04
CA SER A 262 21.24 -65.26 -17.86
C SER A 262 22.37 -64.30 -17.39
N GLU A 263 22.81 -64.17 -16.15
CA GLU A 263 23.66 -65.10 -15.41
C GLU A 263 24.03 -64.43 -14.06
N THR A 264 24.13 -65.26 -13.04
CA THR A 264 24.51 -64.97 -11.65
C THR A 264 26.01 -64.69 -11.54
N ILE A 265 26.45 -63.78 -10.67
CA ILE A 265 27.58 -64.00 -9.74
C ILE A 265 27.40 -63.13 -8.49
N VAL A 266 27.54 -63.81 -7.36
CA VAL A 266 27.49 -63.37 -5.95
C VAL A 266 28.88 -62.86 -5.55
N ALA A 267 28.97 -61.80 -4.74
CA ALA A 267 29.84 -61.75 -3.56
C ALA A 267 29.81 -60.38 -2.85
N SER A 268 29.23 -60.39 -1.66
CA SER A 268 29.61 -59.56 -0.51
C SER A 268 31.10 -59.63 -0.20
N VAL A 269 31.67 -58.58 0.42
CA VAL A 269 32.58 -58.63 1.60
C VAL A 269 33.11 -57.22 1.91
N GLN A 270 32.86 -56.74 3.12
CA GLN A 270 33.65 -55.70 3.80
C GLN A 270 34.94 -56.32 4.36
N PRO A 271 35.98 -55.52 4.61
CA PRO A 271 36.52 -55.55 5.96
C PRO A 271 36.86 -54.18 6.58
N LYS A 272 36.89 -54.25 7.90
CA LYS A 272 37.22 -53.24 8.92
C LYS A 272 38.74 -53.07 9.09
N LEU A 273 39.10 -51.83 9.45
CA LEU A 273 40.03 -51.39 10.50
C LEU A 273 41.52 -51.79 10.41
N ASP A 274 42.41 -50.78 10.45
CA ASP A 274 43.43 -50.73 11.50
C ASP A 274 43.99 -49.30 11.73
N SER A 275 44.32 -49.07 12.99
CA SER A 275 44.70 -47.83 13.65
C SER A 275 46.21 -47.57 13.68
N VAL A 276 46.65 -46.31 13.66
CA VAL A 276 47.86 -45.86 14.37
C VAL A 276 47.65 -44.47 15.00
N LYS A 277 48.02 -44.36 16.27
CA LYS A 277 47.98 -43.19 17.16
C LYS A 277 49.23 -42.29 16.97
N SER A 278 49.10 -41.00 17.28
CA SER A 278 49.80 -40.31 18.40
C SER A 278 49.94 -38.80 18.13
N GLY A 279 49.86 -37.98 19.19
CA GLY A 279 50.31 -36.58 19.15
C GLY A 279 49.42 -35.57 19.86
N THR A 280 49.40 -35.62 21.18
CA THR A 280 48.76 -34.67 22.10
C THR A 280 49.41 -33.28 22.06
N SER A 281 48.64 -32.20 22.11
CA SER A 281 48.90 -31.06 23.00
C SER A 281 47.67 -30.14 23.10
N ALA A 282 47.32 -29.82 24.35
CA ALA A 282 46.22 -28.97 24.75
C ALA A 282 46.71 -27.52 24.93
N SER A 283 45.86 -26.53 24.67
CA SER A 283 45.89 -25.25 25.42
C SER A 283 44.62 -24.42 25.19
N THR A 284 43.79 -24.43 26.24
CA THR A 284 43.12 -23.28 26.89
C THR A 284 42.22 -22.31 26.10
N VAL A 285 40.93 -22.42 26.41
CA VAL A 285 39.85 -21.44 26.24
C VAL A 285 39.91 -20.39 27.37
N PRO A 286 39.64 -19.10 27.12
CA PRO A 286 39.21 -18.17 28.16
C PRO A 286 37.71 -17.85 28.09
N LYS A 287 37.06 -17.94 29.26
CA LYS A 287 35.73 -17.40 29.58
C LYS A 287 35.69 -15.86 29.45
N PRO A 288 34.54 -15.24 29.16
CA PRO A 288 34.33 -13.81 29.35
C PRO A 288 33.88 -13.51 30.79
N MET A 289 34.40 -12.44 31.38
CA MET A 289 33.85 -11.78 32.58
C MET A 289 33.63 -10.27 32.32
N PRO A 290 32.71 -9.63 33.05
CA PRO A 290 32.01 -8.40 32.66
C PRO A 290 32.53 -7.13 33.35
N MET A 291 31.80 -6.02 33.13
CA MET A 291 31.92 -4.64 33.68
C MET A 291 32.64 -3.67 32.74
N HIS A 292 32.17 -2.44 32.47
CA HIS A 292 31.64 -1.45 33.41
C HIS A 292 30.63 -0.49 32.76
N LYS A 293 29.70 -0.04 33.61
CA LYS A 293 28.83 1.14 33.45
C LYS A 293 29.63 2.41 33.15
N THR A 294 29.11 3.28 32.31
CA THR A 294 29.38 4.72 32.40
C THR A 294 28.05 5.47 32.39
N ILE A 295 27.92 6.30 33.42
CA ILE A 295 26.83 7.20 33.74
C ILE A 295 26.97 8.42 32.81
N ALA A 296 25.89 8.82 32.15
CA ALA A 296 25.76 10.16 31.59
C ALA A 296 24.46 10.76 32.13
N HIS A 297 24.61 11.95 32.68
CA HIS A 297 23.65 12.71 33.46
C HIS A 297 22.41 13.16 32.67
N ASP A 298 21.32 13.25 33.43
CA ASP A 298 20.08 13.96 33.16
C ASP A 298 20.24 15.28 32.40
N ALA A 299 19.44 15.41 31.34
CA ALA A 299 18.88 16.70 30.93
C ALA A 299 17.44 16.44 30.42
N LYS A 300 16.53 16.20 31.36
CA LYS A 300 15.08 16.38 31.12
C LYS A 300 14.86 17.87 30.84
N SER A 301 14.67 18.22 29.57
CA SER A 301 14.04 19.48 29.21
C SER A 301 12.54 19.24 29.17
N ASP A 302 11.87 19.70 30.23
CA ASP A 302 10.42 19.87 30.26
C ASP A 302 10.02 20.86 29.16
N ILE A 303 9.60 20.35 27.99
CA ILE A 303 8.85 21.16 27.02
C ILE A 303 7.38 20.93 27.33
N ARG A 304 6.83 21.77 28.22
CA ARG A 304 5.38 21.95 28.32
C ARG A 304 4.90 22.53 26.98
N PHE A 305 4.22 21.73 26.18
CA PHE A 305 3.46 22.22 25.04
C PHE A 305 2.33 23.12 25.56
N SER A 306 2.54 24.43 25.48
CA SER A 306 1.45 25.39 25.51
C SER A 306 0.77 25.37 24.15
N ASN A 307 -0.56 25.31 24.16
CA ASN A 307 -1.45 25.31 22.99
C ASN A 307 -0.92 26.20 21.85
N ILE A 308 -0.34 25.59 20.81
CA ILE A 308 -0.03 26.28 19.56
C ILE A 308 -1.34 26.34 18.77
N PHE A 309 -2.14 27.35 19.05
CA PHE A 309 -3.12 27.84 18.09
C PHE A 309 -2.35 28.49 16.95
N ILE A 310 -2.45 27.92 15.76
CA ILE A 310 -1.88 28.50 14.54
C ILE A 310 -2.66 29.79 14.22
N GLU A 311 -2.06 30.95 14.48
CA GLU A 311 -2.53 32.21 13.90
C GLU A 311 -2.23 32.20 12.39
N ILE A 312 -3.28 31.97 11.58
CA ILE A 312 -3.24 32.26 10.15
C ILE A 312 -3.23 33.79 10.01
N PRO A 313 -2.28 34.41 9.27
CA PRO A 313 -2.24 35.86 9.11
C PRO A 313 -3.55 36.37 8.50
N ARG A 314 -4.18 37.34 9.18
CA ARG A 314 -5.39 38.04 8.74
C ARG A 314 -5.12 38.77 7.41
N LEU A 315 -5.49 38.16 6.30
CA LEU A 315 -5.66 38.85 5.03
C LEU A 315 -7.12 39.34 4.97
N PHE A 316 -7.31 40.65 5.08
CA PHE A 316 -8.61 41.30 4.93
C PHE A 316 -9.07 41.13 3.46
N ILE A 317 -10.06 40.27 3.20
CA ILE A 317 -10.58 40.06 1.84
C ILE A 317 -12.11 40.01 1.87
N MET A 318 -12.73 40.90 1.08
CA MET A 318 -14.16 40.85 0.79
C MET A 318 -14.46 39.65 -0.10
N ALA A 319 -15.18 38.65 0.43
CA ALA A 319 -15.37 37.36 -0.22
C ALA A 319 -16.49 37.39 -1.28
N THR A 320 -16.19 36.89 -2.48
CA THR A 320 -17.20 36.33 -3.39
C THR A 320 -17.49 34.89 -2.97
N GLY A 321 -18.72 34.39 -3.16
CA GLY A 321 -19.17 33.09 -2.61
C GLY A 321 -18.31 31.87 -2.99
N GLY A 322 -17.55 31.94 -4.09
CA GLY A 322 -16.62 30.87 -4.51
C GLY A 322 -15.35 30.76 -3.66
N GLU A 323 -14.84 31.86 -3.08
CA GLU A 323 -13.60 31.83 -2.29
C GLU A 323 -13.81 31.26 -0.88
N GLU A 324 -15.02 31.40 -0.35
CA GLU A 324 -15.38 30.92 0.99
C GLU A 324 -15.59 29.40 1.01
N GLU A 325 -16.32 28.84 0.03
CA GLU A 325 -16.36 27.39 -0.24
C GLU A 325 -14.94 26.83 -0.35
N PHE A 326 -14.08 27.52 -1.09
CA PHE A 326 -12.72 27.06 -1.37
C PHE A 326 -11.83 27.02 -0.13
N THR A 327 -11.96 28.00 0.75
CA THR A 327 -11.21 28.06 2.01
C THR A 327 -11.63 26.93 2.96
N GLN A 328 -12.93 26.59 3.00
CA GLN A 328 -13.44 25.46 3.76
C GLN A 328 -12.87 24.12 3.28
N ARG A 329 -12.70 23.96 1.96
CA ARG A 329 -12.10 22.74 1.38
C ARG A 329 -10.68 22.54 1.86
N VAL A 330 -9.83 23.55 1.73
CA VAL A 330 -8.39 23.48 2.03
C VAL A 330 -8.09 23.00 3.44
N LEU A 331 -8.84 23.49 4.43
CA LEU A 331 -8.57 23.20 5.84
C LEU A 331 -8.91 21.74 6.22
N ARG A 332 -9.79 21.07 5.47
CA ARG A 332 -10.05 19.61 5.63
C ARG A 332 -8.86 18.73 5.21
N PHE A 333 -7.98 19.26 4.35
CA PHE A 333 -6.83 18.52 3.82
C PHE A 333 -5.53 18.78 4.61
N SER A 334 -5.46 19.82 5.43
CA SER A 334 -4.22 20.25 6.09
C SER A 334 -4.05 19.82 7.55
N ASP A 335 -5.07 19.24 8.19
CA ASP A 335 -5.10 18.98 9.64
C ASP A 335 -4.30 17.74 10.11
N VAL A 336 -3.68 17.00 9.18
CA VAL A 336 -2.90 15.77 9.48
C VAL A 336 -1.62 16.05 10.27
N ALA A 337 -1.16 17.30 10.31
CA ALA A 337 -0.03 17.71 11.15
C ALA A 337 -0.36 17.69 12.65
N GLN A 338 -1.63 17.51 13.02
CA GLN A 338 -2.10 17.47 14.41
C GLN A 338 -2.27 16.04 14.93
N GLU A 339 -1.95 15.02 14.13
CA GLU A 339 -2.06 13.63 14.58
C GLU A 339 -1.06 13.37 15.72
N PRO A 340 -1.51 12.74 16.83
CA PRO A 340 -0.65 12.43 17.95
C PRO A 340 0.41 11.39 17.55
N THR A 341 1.61 11.53 18.09
CA THR A 341 2.70 10.56 17.87
C THR A 341 2.54 9.31 18.72
N GLU A 342 1.74 9.37 19.79
CA GLU A 342 1.51 8.26 20.70
C GLU A 342 0.26 7.43 20.32
N MET A 343 0.30 6.16 20.70
CA MET A 343 -0.84 5.26 20.56
C MET A 343 -1.93 5.64 21.56
N LEU A 344 -3.08 6.07 21.06
CA LEU A 344 -4.25 6.34 21.89
C LEU A 344 -5.11 5.09 22.11
N MET A 345 -5.99 5.15 23.10
CA MET A 345 -6.99 4.10 23.33
C MET A 345 -7.97 3.99 22.14
N PRO A 346 -8.44 2.78 21.78
CA PRO A 346 -9.43 2.60 20.73
C PRO A 346 -10.71 3.42 20.94
N ILE A 347 -11.30 3.87 19.84
CA ILE A 347 -12.59 4.57 19.82
C ILE A 347 -13.71 3.53 19.96
N SER A 348 -14.42 3.58 21.09
CA SER A 348 -15.48 2.63 21.50
C SER A 348 -16.61 3.35 22.24
N GLY A 349 -17.71 2.65 22.52
CA GLY A 349 -18.93 3.16 23.16
C GLY A 349 -19.97 3.77 22.22
N HIS A 350 -19.57 4.23 21.03
CA HIS A 350 -20.49 4.73 20.01
C HIS A 350 -21.30 3.59 19.35
N GLU A 351 -20.73 2.39 19.26
CA GLU A 351 -21.33 1.20 18.68
C GLU A 351 -22.58 0.72 19.44
N ASP A 352 -22.63 0.97 20.75
CA ASP A 352 -23.74 0.62 21.65
C ASP A 352 -24.89 1.63 21.58
N MET A 353 -24.67 2.79 20.95
CA MET A 353 -25.72 3.79 20.80
C MET A 353 -26.80 3.37 19.80
N PRO A 354 -28.06 3.80 20.01
CA PRO A 354 -29.10 3.62 19.01
C PRO A 354 -28.84 4.49 17.78
N ILE A 355 -29.27 4.02 16.61
CA ILE A 355 -29.34 4.89 15.41
C ILE A 355 -30.53 5.82 15.60
N VAL A 356 -30.30 7.13 15.50
CA VAL A 356 -31.30 8.18 15.69
C VAL A 356 -31.31 9.15 14.51
N PRO A 357 -32.38 9.93 14.29
CA PRO A 357 -32.40 10.98 13.28
C PRO A 357 -31.29 12.02 13.49
N LEU A 358 -30.85 12.68 12.42
CA LEU A 358 -29.68 13.58 12.48
C LEU A 358 -29.85 14.72 13.50
N GLU A 359 -31.06 15.25 13.65
CA GLU A 359 -31.36 16.33 14.60
C GLU A 359 -31.10 15.91 16.05
N ILE A 360 -31.45 14.66 16.39
CA ILE A 360 -31.19 14.08 17.71
C ILE A 360 -29.70 13.73 17.84
N ALA A 361 -29.09 13.24 16.76
CA ALA A 361 -27.69 12.84 16.77
C ALA A 361 -26.73 14.00 17.10
N VAL A 362 -27.07 15.22 16.70
CA VAL A 362 -26.24 16.42 16.93
C VAL A 362 -26.69 17.27 18.12
N GLU A 363 -27.77 16.90 18.81
CA GLU A 363 -28.28 17.61 19.99
C GLU A 363 -27.24 17.75 21.11
N PRO A 364 -26.47 16.71 21.48
CA PRO A 364 -25.44 16.85 22.52
C PRO A 364 -24.31 17.81 22.14
N LEU A 365 -24.13 18.07 20.84
CA LEU A 365 -23.06 18.92 20.31
C LEU A 365 -23.39 20.41 20.40
N VAL A 366 -24.65 20.79 20.59
CA VAL A 366 -25.13 22.19 20.54
C VAL A 366 -24.41 23.09 21.54
N SER A 367 -24.03 22.54 22.70
CA SER A 367 -23.36 23.30 23.76
C SER A 367 -22.01 23.88 23.33
N PHE A 368 -21.29 23.22 22.42
CA PHE A 368 -19.98 23.66 21.91
C PHE A 368 -19.95 23.90 20.39
N LEU A 369 -20.96 23.48 19.64
CA LEU A 369 -21.23 23.80 18.23
C LEU A 369 -22.63 24.41 18.07
N PRO A 370 -22.85 25.68 18.48
CA PRO A 370 -24.20 26.26 18.53
C PRO A 370 -24.96 26.27 17.20
N ALA A 371 -24.23 26.32 16.07
CA ALA A 371 -24.83 26.35 14.74
C ALA A 371 -25.17 24.96 14.17
N VAL A 372 -24.73 23.86 14.82
CA VAL A 372 -24.77 22.50 14.24
C VAL A 372 -26.18 22.09 13.81
N GLN A 373 -27.21 22.48 14.54
CA GLN A 373 -28.60 22.13 14.20
C GLN A 373 -29.11 22.81 12.92
N SER A 374 -28.71 24.07 12.70
CA SER A 374 -29.07 24.77 11.48
C SER A 374 -28.40 24.13 10.26
N TYR A 375 -27.14 23.69 10.41
CA TYR A 375 -26.42 22.98 9.36
C TYR A 375 -26.93 21.56 9.14
N ALA A 376 -27.33 20.83 10.20
CA ALA A 376 -27.99 19.54 10.09
C ALA A 376 -29.29 19.62 9.29
N TYR A 377 -30.11 20.64 9.57
CA TYR A 377 -31.31 20.93 8.78
C TYR A 377 -30.97 21.22 7.31
N ALA A 378 -29.98 22.07 7.05
CA ALA A 378 -29.53 22.38 5.69
C ALA A 378 -29.01 21.14 4.95
N ALA A 379 -28.27 20.27 5.63
CA ALA A 379 -27.76 19.01 5.08
C ALA A 379 -28.90 18.08 4.63
N LYS A 380 -29.93 17.91 5.48
CA LYS A 380 -31.13 17.10 5.12
C LYS A 380 -31.89 17.67 3.94
N LYS A 381 -32.02 19.00 3.85
CA LYS A 381 -32.68 19.65 2.70
C LYS A 381 -31.92 19.50 1.39
N ARG A 382 -30.60 19.27 1.45
CA ARG A 382 -29.75 19.05 0.29
C ARG A 382 -29.74 17.59 -0.19
N CYS A 383 -30.15 16.64 0.65
CA CYS A 383 -30.25 15.24 0.26
C CYS A 383 -31.18 15.04 -0.93
N LYS A 384 -30.77 14.19 -1.86
CA LYS A 384 -31.66 13.64 -2.90
C LYS A 384 -32.65 12.67 -2.24
N ASN A 385 -33.83 12.51 -2.84
CA ASN A 385 -34.85 11.57 -2.36
C ASN A 385 -35.31 10.63 -3.49
N PRO A 386 -35.04 9.31 -3.42
CA PRO A 386 -34.21 8.65 -2.41
C PRO A 386 -32.72 9.01 -2.56
N PRO A 387 -31.92 8.95 -1.47
CA PRO A 387 -30.46 9.04 -1.57
C PRO A 387 -29.87 7.88 -2.38
N ALA A 388 -28.66 8.09 -2.91
CA ALA A 388 -27.88 7.02 -3.55
C ALA A 388 -27.44 5.96 -2.52
N ASP A 389 -26.89 4.85 -3.03
CA ASP A 389 -26.19 3.82 -2.24
C ASP A 389 -27.02 3.16 -1.12
N GLY A 390 -28.35 3.22 -1.23
CA GLY A 390 -29.27 2.64 -0.23
C GLY A 390 -29.22 3.35 1.13
N LEU A 391 -28.73 4.59 1.18
CA LEU A 391 -28.73 5.39 2.40
C LEU A 391 -30.11 5.97 2.70
N THR A 392 -30.43 6.07 3.98
CA THR A 392 -31.53 6.92 4.46
C THR A 392 -31.17 8.40 4.33
N ILE A 393 -32.17 9.28 4.42
CA ILE A 393 -31.94 10.73 4.38
C ILE A 393 -31.02 11.15 5.54
N ASP A 394 -31.23 10.64 6.75
CA ASP A 394 -30.40 10.98 7.91
C ASP A 394 -28.95 10.49 7.76
N GLU A 395 -28.75 9.28 7.25
CA GLU A 395 -27.42 8.75 6.95
C GLU A 395 -26.70 9.60 5.89
N SER A 396 -27.33 9.87 4.76
CA SER A 396 -26.74 10.73 3.73
C SER A 396 -26.49 12.15 4.24
N ALA A 397 -27.41 12.71 5.03
CA ALA A 397 -27.28 14.06 5.56
C ALA A 397 -26.15 14.16 6.58
N SER A 398 -25.86 13.10 7.34
CA SER A 398 -24.71 13.06 8.25
C SER A 398 -23.39 13.21 7.48
N ILE A 399 -23.25 12.58 6.31
CA ILE A 399 -22.06 12.71 5.46
C ILE A 399 -21.97 14.11 4.85
N ILE A 400 -23.09 14.66 4.37
CA ILE A 400 -23.14 16.04 3.87
C ILE A 400 -22.71 17.00 4.98
N LEU A 401 -23.24 16.85 6.19
CA LEU A 401 -22.91 17.69 7.34
C LEU A 401 -21.43 17.63 7.71
N TYR A 402 -20.83 16.44 7.69
CA TYR A 402 -19.38 16.29 7.90
C TYR A 402 -18.58 17.08 6.86
N SER A 403 -18.96 17.00 5.59
CA SER A 403 -18.24 17.73 4.52
C SER A 403 -18.51 19.24 4.47
N MET A 404 -19.51 19.75 5.21
CA MET A 404 -19.81 21.18 5.25
C MET A 404 -18.76 21.95 6.07
N GLY A 405 -18.36 23.11 5.56
CA GLY A 405 -17.63 24.11 6.33
C GLY A 405 -18.50 25.30 6.70
N TRP A 406 -18.17 25.94 7.81
CA TRP A 406 -18.74 27.21 8.24
C TRP A 406 -17.75 28.00 9.09
N LYS A 407 -18.13 29.23 9.46
CA LYS A 407 -17.30 30.08 10.32
C LYS A 407 -17.87 30.15 11.73
N PRO A 408 -17.00 30.18 12.77
CA PRO A 408 -15.54 30.01 12.68
C PRO A 408 -15.17 28.54 12.41
N ILE A 409 -14.03 28.29 11.75
CA ILE A 409 -13.70 26.96 11.19
C ILE A 409 -13.42 25.92 12.28
N ASP A 410 -12.79 26.32 13.38
CA ASP A 410 -12.58 25.47 14.56
C ASP A 410 -13.90 25.02 15.21
N LYS A 411 -15.02 25.65 14.83
CA LYS A 411 -16.38 25.27 15.23
C LYS A 411 -17.15 24.59 14.09
N CYS A 412 -16.49 24.19 13.01
CA CYS A 412 -17.05 23.23 12.04
C CYS A 412 -17.16 21.85 12.66
N LEU A 413 -18.15 21.08 12.23
CA LEU A 413 -18.33 19.72 12.73
C LEU A 413 -17.12 18.84 12.42
N TYR A 414 -16.58 18.84 11.19
CA TYR A 414 -15.41 18.01 10.89
C TYR A 414 -14.18 18.41 11.69
N ALA A 415 -13.95 19.72 11.86
CA ALA A 415 -12.76 20.25 12.51
C ALA A 415 -12.80 19.93 14.01
N ALA A 416 -13.94 20.19 14.64
CA ALA A 416 -14.15 19.85 16.04
C ALA A 416 -14.10 18.34 16.28
N LEU A 417 -14.76 17.53 15.43
CA LEU A 417 -14.74 16.08 15.56
C LEU A 417 -13.32 15.52 15.41
N ASN A 418 -12.59 15.90 14.37
CA ASN A 418 -11.22 15.45 14.16
C ASN A 418 -10.28 15.87 15.29
N ALA A 419 -10.45 17.09 15.84
CA ALA A 419 -9.72 17.52 17.02
C ALA A 419 -10.05 16.65 18.25
N THR A 420 -11.32 16.33 18.48
CA THR A 420 -11.73 15.44 19.58
C THR A 420 -11.21 14.01 19.40
N LEU A 421 -11.21 13.47 18.17
CA LEU A 421 -10.68 12.13 17.88
C LEU A 421 -9.18 12.02 18.17
N ARG A 422 -8.43 13.12 18.00
CA ARG A 422 -6.99 13.23 18.31
C ARG A 422 -6.68 13.49 19.78
N SER A 423 -7.68 13.82 20.60
CA SER A 423 -7.50 14.06 22.03
C SER A 423 -7.24 12.74 22.77
N GLU A 424 -6.24 12.72 23.66
CA GLU A 424 -6.00 11.59 24.58
C GLU A 424 -7.20 11.32 25.49
N ASP A 425 -7.93 12.38 25.85
CA ASP A 425 -9.11 12.31 26.70
C ASP A 425 -10.32 11.82 25.89
N ARG A 426 -10.59 10.51 25.99
CA ARG A 426 -11.69 9.83 25.31
C ARG A 426 -13.07 10.21 25.82
N ASP A 427 -13.19 10.76 27.03
CA ASP A 427 -14.49 11.19 27.56
C ASP A 427 -15.06 12.37 26.75
N GLN A 428 -14.20 13.13 26.07
CA GLN A 428 -14.63 14.19 25.16
C GLN A 428 -15.37 13.65 23.93
N LEU A 429 -15.25 12.35 23.59
CA LEU A 429 -16.01 11.73 22.52
C LEU A 429 -17.44 11.35 22.93
N VAL A 430 -17.76 11.32 24.22
CA VAL A 430 -19.09 10.89 24.69
C VAL A 430 -20.24 11.71 24.07
N PRO A 431 -20.17 13.06 23.98
CA PRO A 431 -21.21 13.84 23.28
C PRO A 431 -21.33 13.50 21.79
N TRP A 432 -20.29 12.92 21.18
CA TRP A 432 -20.26 12.59 19.75
C TRP A 432 -20.83 11.21 19.44
N PHE A 433 -21.07 10.34 20.42
CA PHE A 433 -21.40 8.94 20.18
C PHE A 433 -22.67 8.73 19.33
N LEU A 434 -23.73 9.53 19.52
CA LEU A 434 -24.93 9.45 18.68
C LEU A 434 -24.63 9.84 17.22
N TYR A 435 -23.87 10.92 17.02
CA TYR A 435 -23.45 11.34 15.68
C TYR A 435 -22.53 10.32 15.02
N LEU A 436 -21.51 9.83 15.73
CA LEU A 436 -20.58 8.81 15.26
C LEU A 436 -21.31 7.51 14.90
N LYS A 437 -22.29 7.08 15.70
CA LYS A 437 -23.13 5.91 15.39
C LYS A 437 -23.83 6.07 14.05
N LEU A 438 -24.51 7.20 13.82
CA LEU A 438 -25.22 7.48 12.57
C LEU A 438 -24.25 7.57 11.39
N PHE A 439 -23.19 8.36 11.55
CA PHE A 439 -22.21 8.63 10.50
C PHE A 439 -21.42 7.38 10.08
N LEU A 440 -20.93 6.58 11.03
CA LEU A 440 -20.21 5.34 10.73
C LEU A 440 -21.14 4.26 10.17
N THR A 441 -22.40 4.22 10.59
CA THR A 441 -23.40 3.35 9.95
C THR A 441 -23.60 3.74 8.49
N ALA A 442 -23.72 5.04 8.18
CA ALA A 442 -23.81 5.53 6.81
C ALA A 442 -22.58 5.13 5.98
N LEU A 443 -21.36 5.38 6.48
CA LEU A 443 -20.12 5.03 5.80
C LEU A 443 -19.93 3.51 5.64
N SER A 444 -20.45 2.69 6.56
CA SER A 444 -20.39 1.22 6.46
C SER A 444 -21.17 0.66 5.27
N ARG A 445 -22.22 1.37 4.82
CA ARG A 445 -23.02 0.98 3.65
C ARG A 445 -22.38 1.34 2.32
N LEU A 446 -21.42 2.28 2.32
CA LEU A 446 -20.67 2.63 1.13
C LEU A 446 -19.62 1.54 0.84
N PRO A 447 -19.42 1.16 -0.43
CA PRO A 447 -18.40 0.16 -0.78
C PRO A 447 -17.01 0.65 -0.39
N SER A 448 -16.23 -0.20 0.27
CA SER A 448 -14.80 0.03 0.43
C SER A 448 -14.13 -0.14 -0.91
N SER A 449 -13.25 0.80 -1.28
CA SER A 449 -12.51 0.71 -2.54
C SER A 449 -11.01 0.76 -2.29
N ARG A 450 -10.31 -0.24 -2.83
CA ARG A 450 -8.86 -0.19 -2.93
C ARG A 450 -8.46 0.85 -3.97
N ARG A 451 -7.78 1.91 -3.54
CA ARG A 451 -7.37 3.02 -4.42
C ARG A 451 -6.05 3.62 -3.97
N PHE A 452 -5.40 4.30 -4.90
CA PHE A 452 -4.37 5.27 -4.56
C PHE A 452 -5.01 6.60 -4.21
N LEU A 453 -4.56 7.16 -3.11
CA LEU A 453 -5.01 8.45 -2.66
C LEU A 453 -3.82 9.40 -2.48
N PHE A 454 -4.10 10.67 -2.70
CA PHE A 454 -3.16 11.77 -2.51
C PHE A 454 -3.71 12.75 -1.49
N ARG A 455 -2.81 13.32 -0.71
CA ARG A 455 -3.10 14.41 0.23
C ARG A 455 -1.92 15.35 0.32
N GLY A 456 -2.14 16.65 0.18
CA GLY A 456 -1.09 17.67 0.19
C GLY A 456 -1.20 18.59 1.40
N VAL A 457 -0.07 18.92 2.01
CA VAL A 457 0.03 19.79 3.20
C VAL A 457 1.16 20.79 3.01
N LYS A 458 0.94 22.06 3.37
CA LYS A 458 1.96 23.14 3.31
C LYS A 458 2.86 23.18 4.54
N LEU A 459 3.34 22.02 4.98
CA LEU A 459 4.26 21.86 6.10
C LEU A 459 5.29 20.78 5.76
N ASP A 460 6.46 20.87 6.38
CA ASP A 460 7.39 19.75 6.44
C ASP A 460 6.92 18.77 7.51
N LEU A 461 6.53 17.55 7.10
CA LEU A 461 6.16 16.50 8.02
C LEU A 461 7.15 15.33 7.97
N HIS A 462 8.26 15.42 7.23
CA HIS A 462 9.12 14.27 6.95
C HIS A 462 9.67 13.60 8.22
N THR A 463 9.98 14.39 9.25
CA THR A 463 10.50 13.90 10.53
C THR A 463 9.46 13.14 11.36
N MET A 464 8.17 13.42 11.15
CA MET A 464 7.06 12.77 11.85
C MET A 464 6.67 11.43 11.21
N TYR A 465 7.18 11.12 10.03
CA TYR A 465 6.90 9.89 9.29
C TYR A 465 8.20 9.17 8.94
N PRO A 466 8.94 8.66 9.94
CA PRO A 466 10.12 7.85 9.71
C PRO A 466 9.77 6.56 8.96
N LYS A 467 10.61 6.20 7.98
CA LYS A 467 10.44 5.00 7.16
C LYS A 467 10.44 3.73 8.04
N GLY A 468 9.50 2.83 7.77
CA GLY A 468 9.35 1.55 8.44
C GLY A 468 8.41 1.58 9.64
N GLU A 469 8.16 2.76 10.22
CA GLU A 469 7.28 2.92 11.36
C GLU A 469 5.81 2.75 11.00
N THR A 470 5.03 2.40 12.03
CA THR A 470 3.58 2.32 11.95
C THR A 470 2.98 3.57 12.60
N ILE A 471 2.11 4.27 11.87
CA ILE A 471 1.45 5.49 12.32
C ILE A 471 -0.06 5.32 12.22
N ILE A 472 -0.81 6.11 12.99
CA ILE A 472 -2.28 6.07 12.99
C ILE A 472 -2.80 7.48 12.73
N TRP A 473 -3.74 7.60 11.80
CA TRP A 473 -4.54 8.81 11.64
C TRP A 473 -5.84 8.64 12.42
N TRP A 474 -5.92 9.29 13.58
CA TRP A 474 -7.06 9.21 14.48
C TRP A 474 -8.26 10.00 13.97
N GLY A 475 -8.02 11.12 13.27
CA GLY A 475 -9.08 11.86 12.58
C GLY A 475 -9.55 11.17 11.29
N PHE A 476 -10.78 11.47 10.87
CA PHE A 476 -11.21 11.16 9.50
C PHE A 476 -10.40 11.99 8.51
N SER A 477 -9.95 11.38 7.42
CA SER A 477 -9.02 12.02 6.49
C SER A 477 -9.56 12.04 5.07
N SER A 478 -9.88 13.25 4.58
CA SER A 478 -10.26 13.49 3.19
C SER A 478 -9.04 13.37 2.27
N CYS A 479 -9.18 12.60 1.18
CA CYS A 479 -8.15 12.42 0.18
C CYS A 479 -8.73 12.49 -1.24
N THR A 480 -7.86 12.58 -2.25
CA THR A 480 -8.24 12.62 -3.66
C THR A 480 -7.54 11.54 -4.47
N THR A 481 -8.19 11.01 -5.50
CA THR A 481 -7.58 10.05 -6.45
C THR A 481 -6.75 10.71 -7.54
N SER A 482 -6.85 12.04 -7.71
CA SER A 482 -6.19 12.79 -8.77
C SER A 482 -5.10 13.70 -8.23
N ILE A 483 -3.85 13.43 -8.61
CA ILE A 483 -2.70 14.22 -8.18
C ILE A 483 -2.79 15.69 -8.64
N ASN A 484 -3.46 15.98 -9.76
CA ASN A 484 -3.67 17.33 -10.29
C ASN A 484 -4.38 18.27 -9.31
N VAL A 485 -5.27 17.74 -8.45
CA VAL A 485 -5.97 18.56 -7.43
C VAL A 485 -4.97 19.25 -6.49
N LEU A 486 -3.81 18.65 -6.27
CA LEU A 486 -2.76 19.21 -5.42
C LEU A 486 -2.05 20.43 -6.03
N GLN A 487 -2.22 20.72 -7.33
CA GLN A 487 -1.58 21.87 -7.98
C GLN A 487 -2.00 23.21 -7.37
N SER A 488 -3.20 23.29 -6.80
CA SER A 488 -3.71 24.52 -6.20
C SER A 488 -2.80 25.02 -5.08
N GLU A 489 -2.48 26.31 -5.12
CA GLU A 489 -1.69 27.02 -4.10
C GLU A 489 -2.36 27.08 -2.72
N ARG A 490 -3.56 26.54 -2.55
CA ARG A 490 -4.13 26.39 -1.21
C ARG A 490 -4.03 24.95 -0.69
N PHE A 491 -3.77 23.94 -1.53
CA PHE A 491 -3.45 22.57 -1.10
C PHE A 491 -1.94 22.37 -0.99
N LEU A 492 -1.31 21.67 -1.93
CA LEU A 492 0.14 21.50 -1.94
C LEU A 492 0.81 22.75 -2.53
N GLY A 493 0.35 23.21 -3.69
CA GLY A 493 0.98 24.30 -4.43
C GLY A 493 2.37 23.95 -4.95
N THR A 494 3.07 24.96 -5.47
CA THR A 494 4.35 24.78 -6.17
C THR A 494 5.55 25.33 -5.41
N THR A 495 5.32 26.03 -4.29
CA THR A 495 6.35 26.75 -3.53
C THR A 495 6.25 26.50 -2.03
N GLY A 496 7.32 26.83 -1.31
CA GLY A 496 7.42 26.65 0.15
C GLY A 496 7.68 25.21 0.56
N THR A 497 7.99 25.00 1.84
CA THR A 497 8.18 23.65 2.37
C THR A 497 6.83 22.95 2.53
N ARG A 498 6.71 21.77 1.94
CA ARG A 498 5.42 21.08 1.78
C ARG A 498 5.59 19.57 1.70
N THR A 499 4.56 18.86 2.09
CA THR A 499 4.51 17.40 2.13
C THR A 499 3.35 16.89 1.30
N MET A 500 3.63 15.95 0.40
CA MET A 500 2.63 15.19 -0.35
C MET A 500 2.59 13.75 0.15
N PHE A 501 1.45 13.30 0.64
CA PHE A 501 1.20 11.89 0.92
C PHE A 501 0.73 11.18 -0.33
N THR A 502 1.31 10.01 -0.55
CA THR A 502 0.85 9.00 -1.50
C THR A 502 0.43 7.78 -0.70
N ILE A 503 -0.83 7.40 -0.80
CA ILE A 503 -1.47 6.48 0.15
C ILE A 503 -2.04 5.30 -0.64
N GLU A 504 -1.52 4.11 -0.41
CA GLU A 504 -2.17 2.88 -0.82
C GLU A 504 -3.24 2.52 0.22
N CYS A 505 -4.50 2.68 -0.15
CA CYS A 505 -5.64 2.47 0.73
C CYS A 505 -6.49 1.27 0.25
N PHE A 506 -7.07 0.54 1.20
CA PHE A 506 -7.98 -0.59 1.00
C PHE A 506 -9.40 -0.32 1.50
N SER A 507 -9.59 0.61 2.45
CA SER A 507 -10.87 0.87 3.12
C SER A 507 -11.56 2.19 2.76
N GLY A 508 -11.00 2.96 1.82
CA GLY A 508 -11.48 4.29 1.46
C GLY A 508 -12.92 4.31 0.95
N LYS A 509 -13.70 5.28 1.44
CA LYS A 509 -15.12 5.46 1.12
C LYS A 509 -15.31 6.60 0.13
N ASP A 510 -15.86 6.30 -1.04
CA ASP A 510 -16.23 7.31 -2.02
C ASP A 510 -17.49 8.03 -1.56
N ILE A 511 -17.34 9.28 -1.10
CA ILE A 511 -18.46 10.07 -0.56
C ILE A 511 -18.98 11.09 -1.56
N LYS A 512 -18.58 11.01 -2.83
CA LYS A 512 -18.94 12.01 -3.86
C LYS A 512 -20.44 12.31 -3.94
N GLN A 513 -21.29 11.27 -3.90
CA GLN A 513 -22.75 11.43 -3.99
C GLN A 513 -23.39 11.99 -2.72
N HIS A 514 -22.66 12.01 -1.61
CA HIS A 514 -23.11 12.39 -0.28
C HIS A 514 -22.26 13.51 0.33
N SER A 515 -21.36 14.12 -0.46
CA SER A 515 -20.55 15.27 -0.06
C SER A 515 -21.28 16.56 -0.42
N TYR A 516 -21.07 17.59 0.40
CA TYR A 516 -21.47 18.96 0.10
C TYR A 516 -20.81 19.47 -1.20
N PHE A 517 -19.63 18.92 -1.52
CA PHE A 517 -18.81 19.22 -2.69
C PHE A 517 -18.72 18.02 -3.65
N PRO A 518 -19.78 17.70 -4.40
CA PRO A 518 -19.84 16.50 -5.25
C PRO A 518 -18.86 16.52 -6.44
N SER A 519 -18.19 17.65 -6.70
CA SER A 519 -17.19 17.78 -7.76
C SER A 519 -15.78 17.31 -7.36
N GLU A 520 -15.57 16.91 -6.11
CA GLU A 520 -14.22 16.70 -5.56
C GLU A 520 -13.70 15.27 -5.63
N ASP A 521 -14.53 14.32 -6.11
CA ASP A 521 -14.21 12.89 -6.11
C ASP A 521 -13.61 12.45 -4.76
N GLU A 522 -14.20 12.97 -3.67
CA GLU A 522 -13.64 12.88 -2.33
C GLU A 522 -13.71 11.45 -1.82
N ILE A 523 -12.55 10.92 -1.45
CA ILE A 523 -12.42 9.64 -0.77
C ILE A 523 -12.13 9.92 0.70
N LEU A 524 -13.01 9.44 1.57
CA LEU A 524 -12.87 9.58 3.01
C LEU A 524 -12.23 8.31 3.60
N LEU A 525 -11.13 8.50 4.32
CA LEU A 525 -10.54 7.48 5.20
C LEU A 525 -11.20 7.56 6.58
N LEU A 526 -11.50 6.41 7.16
CA LEU A 526 -12.11 6.34 8.48
C LEU A 526 -11.15 6.82 9.57
N ALA A 527 -11.72 7.24 10.70
CA ALA A 527 -10.95 7.52 11.91
C ALA A 527 -10.16 6.28 12.39
N ALA A 528 -9.02 6.53 13.03
CA ALA A 528 -8.10 5.52 13.53
C ALA A 528 -7.57 4.55 12.46
N THR A 529 -7.36 5.03 11.23
CA THR A 529 -6.75 4.22 10.17
C THR A 529 -5.25 4.07 10.42
N GLN A 530 -4.75 2.83 10.41
CA GLN A 530 -3.32 2.54 10.60
C GLN A 530 -2.59 2.46 9.26
N PHE A 531 -1.39 3.01 9.22
CA PHE A 531 -0.51 2.97 8.05
C PHE A 531 0.90 2.53 8.43
N LYS A 532 1.56 1.84 7.51
CA LYS A 532 3.01 1.68 7.50
C LYS A 532 3.65 2.71 6.59
N VAL A 533 4.69 3.38 7.08
CA VAL A 533 5.50 4.30 6.27
C VAL A 533 6.46 3.48 5.39
N MET A 534 6.18 3.42 4.09
CA MET A 534 6.95 2.60 3.16
C MET A 534 8.23 3.29 2.67
N GLY A 535 8.20 4.62 2.55
CA GLY A 535 9.35 5.41 2.13
C GLY A 535 9.05 6.90 2.07
N CYS A 536 10.11 7.69 2.11
CA CYS A 536 10.07 9.13 1.95
C CYS A 536 10.98 9.53 0.76
N LEU A 537 10.59 10.59 0.06
CA LEU A 537 11.30 11.14 -1.09
C LEU A 537 11.38 12.66 -0.94
N ASN A 538 12.59 13.19 -0.79
CA ASN A 538 12.88 14.60 -1.01
C ASN A 538 12.97 14.85 -2.52
N ALA A 539 11.92 15.42 -3.09
CA ALA A 539 11.80 15.67 -4.53
C ALA A 539 12.44 17.01 -4.97
N GLY A 540 13.12 17.72 -4.06
CA GLY A 540 13.70 19.05 -4.29
C GLY A 540 12.69 20.19 -4.18
N ASN A 541 13.17 21.44 -4.19
CA ASN A 541 12.35 22.65 -4.10
C ASN A 541 11.40 22.68 -2.89
N GLY A 542 11.80 22.11 -1.75
CA GLY A 542 10.99 22.04 -0.52
C GLY A 542 9.83 21.04 -0.56
N LEU A 543 9.75 20.18 -1.57
CA LEU A 543 8.72 19.13 -1.66
C LEU A 543 9.23 17.80 -1.07
N HIS A 544 8.58 17.35 -0.01
CA HIS A 544 8.72 16.00 0.53
C HIS A 544 7.53 15.16 0.12
N THR A 545 7.77 13.92 -0.31
CA THR A 545 6.70 12.95 -0.59
C THR A 545 6.82 11.78 0.37
N ILE A 546 5.70 11.38 1.00
CA ILE A 546 5.64 10.27 1.96
C ILE A 546 4.74 9.19 1.37
N GLN A 547 5.24 7.96 1.31
CA GLN A 547 4.50 6.78 0.86
C GLN A 547 3.95 6.03 2.08
N LEU A 548 2.62 5.94 2.15
CA LEU A 548 1.90 5.21 3.17
C LEU A 548 1.20 4.00 2.55
N GLN A 549 1.19 2.89 3.28
CA GLN A 549 0.38 1.72 2.97
C GLN A 549 -0.54 1.46 4.15
N GLU A 550 -1.84 1.43 3.93
CA GLU A 550 -2.81 1.09 4.97
C GLU A 550 -2.58 -0.34 5.47
N THR A 551 -2.59 -0.54 6.78
CA THR A 551 -2.42 -1.85 7.41
C THR A 551 -3.58 -2.16 8.33
N GLN A 552 -3.82 -3.45 8.58
CA GLN A 552 -4.81 -3.89 9.55
C GLN A 552 -4.16 -4.01 10.93
N PRO A 553 -4.65 -3.27 11.94
CA PRO A 553 -4.18 -3.42 13.31
C PRO A 553 -4.59 -4.78 13.89
N PRO A 554 -3.87 -5.30 14.90
CA PRO A 554 -4.18 -6.61 15.52
C PRO A 554 -5.50 -6.61 16.30
N PHE A 555 -6.05 -5.43 16.61
CA PHE A 555 -7.36 -5.23 17.24
C PHE A 555 -8.03 -3.98 16.65
N PRO A 556 -9.37 -3.88 16.70
CA PRO A 556 -10.08 -2.70 16.19
C PRO A 556 -9.67 -1.43 16.94
N LEU A 557 -9.15 -0.44 16.21
CA LEU A 557 -8.88 0.90 16.75
C LEU A 557 -10.11 1.80 16.71
N LEU A 558 -11.05 1.48 15.83
CA LEU A 558 -12.40 2.03 15.77
C LEU A 558 -13.37 0.84 15.80
N TYR A 559 -14.21 0.77 16.84
CA TYR A 559 -15.11 -0.36 17.00
C TYR A 559 -16.19 -0.38 15.90
N PRO A 560 -16.46 -1.53 15.27
CA PRO A 560 -17.41 -1.61 14.17
C PRO A 560 -18.86 -1.45 14.65
N THR A 561 -19.67 -0.73 13.89
CA THR A 561 -21.13 -0.74 14.08
C THR A 561 -21.71 -2.11 13.69
N ALA A 562 -22.78 -2.56 14.35
CA ALA A 562 -23.38 -3.89 14.18
C ALA A 562 -23.80 -4.28 12.74
N SER A 563 -23.82 -3.33 11.79
CA SER A 563 -23.98 -3.61 10.36
C SER A 563 -22.74 -4.26 9.70
N ASN A 564 -21.57 -4.25 10.37
CA ASN A 564 -20.33 -4.88 9.89
C ASN A 564 -20.25 -6.39 10.17
N LEU A 565 -21.27 -7.01 10.80
CA LEU A 565 -21.28 -8.44 11.14
C LEU A 565 -21.87 -9.34 10.04
N ASN A 566 -22.04 -8.84 8.80
CA ASN A 566 -22.23 -9.72 7.64
C ASN A 566 -20.88 -10.30 7.21
N SER A 567 -20.46 -11.32 7.96
CA SER A 567 -19.34 -12.20 7.70
C SER A 567 -19.54 -12.98 6.39
N ASN A 568 -19.20 -12.37 5.26
CA ASN A 568 -18.94 -13.10 4.01
C ASN A 568 -17.87 -12.47 3.09
N ASP A 569 -17.30 -11.31 3.44
CA ASP A 569 -16.23 -10.67 2.63
C ASP A 569 -14.82 -10.79 3.22
N LEU A 570 -14.65 -11.30 4.44
CA LEU A 570 -13.33 -11.48 5.07
C LEU A 570 -12.64 -12.82 4.75
N THR A 571 -13.34 -13.78 4.14
CA THR A 571 -12.80 -15.13 3.89
C THR A 571 -12.50 -15.44 2.42
N LYS A 572 -12.80 -14.53 1.48
CA LYS A 572 -12.52 -14.75 0.05
C LYS A 572 -11.11 -14.36 -0.39
N ASP A 573 -10.41 -13.51 0.36
CA ASP A 573 -9.10 -12.97 -0.06
C ASP A 573 -7.88 -13.49 0.73
N ILE A 574 -8.06 -14.49 1.60
CA ILE A 574 -6.91 -15.14 2.24
C ILE A 574 -7.09 -16.65 2.20
N GLY A 575 -6.30 -17.30 1.34
CA GLY A 575 -6.21 -18.75 1.23
C GLY A 575 -5.56 -19.39 2.46
N ILE A 576 -6.23 -19.34 3.61
CA ILE A 576 -5.90 -20.14 4.79
C ILE A 576 -6.84 -21.34 4.78
N LYS A 577 -6.30 -22.50 4.40
CA LYS A 577 -6.94 -23.79 4.71
C LYS A 577 -6.75 -24.05 6.20
N THR A 578 -7.76 -23.79 7.01
CA THR A 578 -7.85 -24.41 8.34
C THR A 578 -8.45 -25.81 8.18
N GLN A 579 -7.67 -26.84 8.52
CA GLN A 579 -8.19 -28.18 8.72
C GLN A 579 -9.04 -28.20 10.00
N PRO A 580 -10.22 -28.85 10.01
CA PRO A 580 -10.97 -29.04 11.24
C PRO A 580 -10.39 -30.23 12.01
N GLU A 581 -9.68 -29.97 13.12
CA GLU A 581 -9.38 -31.02 14.10
C GLU A 581 -10.64 -31.31 14.93
N THR A 582 -11.24 -32.44 14.64
CA THR A 582 -12.22 -33.14 15.47
C THR A 582 -11.58 -33.52 16.80
N ILE A 583 -12.01 -32.91 17.90
CA ILE A 583 -11.84 -33.47 19.25
C ILE A 583 -13.21 -33.88 19.77
N ALA A 584 -13.39 -35.19 19.84
CA ALA A 584 -14.57 -35.84 20.37
C ALA A 584 -14.72 -35.57 21.88
N ALA A 585 -15.98 -35.38 22.28
CA ALA A 585 -16.39 -35.29 23.67
C ALA A 585 -16.10 -36.61 24.43
N SER A 586 -15.55 -36.50 25.63
CA SER A 586 -15.59 -37.55 26.65
C SER A 586 -16.02 -36.96 27.98
N SER A 587 -17.17 -37.44 28.44
CA SER A 587 -17.89 -37.19 29.67
C SER A 587 -17.14 -37.56 30.95
N VAL A 588 -17.23 -36.74 32.00
CA VAL A 588 -17.43 -37.20 33.40
C VAL A 588 -18.17 -36.09 34.19
N GLN A 589 -19.36 -36.40 34.71
CA GLN A 589 -20.08 -35.60 35.70
C GLN A 589 -19.60 -35.92 37.13
N PRO A 590 -19.58 -34.97 38.08
CA PRO A 590 -19.46 -35.30 39.50
C PRO A 590 -20.85 -35.53 40.14
N LYS A 591 -20.91 -36.60 40.93
CA LYS A 591 -22.05 -37.08 41.71
C LYS A 591 -22.06 -36.41 43.10
N LEU A 592 -23.25 -36.00 43.52
CA LEU A 592 -23.59 -35.42 44.82
C LEU A 592 -23.61 -36.49 45.92
N GLU A 593 -23.15 -36.21 47.16
CA GLU A 593 -23.82 -36.59 48.42
C GLU A 593 -23.10 -36.16 49.73
N SER A 594 -23.76 -35.21 50.42
CA SER A 594 -24.02 -35.16 51.88
C SER A 594 -22.87 -34.83 52.86
N VAL A 595 -23.02 -33.92 53.85
CA VAL A 595 -23.78 -34.09 55.11
C VAL A 595 -24.23 -32.73 55.71
N LYS A 596 -25.26 -32.83 56.56
CA LYS A 596 -26.22 -31.88 57.16
C LYS A 596 -25.72 -30.85 58.20
N SER A 597 -26.53 -29.77 58.29
CA SER A 597 -27.07 -29.03 59.47
C SER A 597 -26.09 -28.29 60.41
N SER A 598 -26.33 -27.09 60.95
CA SER A 598 -27.59 -26.42 61.37
C SER A 598 -27.35 -24.93 61.74
N THR A 599 -28.42 -24.12 61.63
CA THR A 599 -28.80 -22.93 62.47
C THR A 599 -27.91 -21.66 62.43
N SER A 600 -28.38 -20.40 62.37
CA SER A 600 -29.68 -19.76 62.65
C SER A 600 -29.70 -18.27 62.23
N ALA A 601 -30.88 -17.77 61.80
CA ALA A 601 -31.51 -16.42 61.91
C ALA A 601 -30.67 -15.13 61.68
N SER A 602 -31.13 -14.04 61.03
CA SER A 602 -32.45 -13.36 61.04
C SER A 602 -32.50 -12.34 59.87
N THR A 603 -33.44 -12.45 58.92
CA THR A 603 -34.74 -11.73 58.77
C THR A 603 -34.68 -10.24 58.40
N VAL A 604 -35.01 -9.96 57.14
CA VAL A 604 -35.46 -8.68 56.55
C VAL A 604 -36.95 -8.47 56.90
N PRO A 605 -37.46 -7.22 56.92
CA PRO A 605 -38.75 -7.01 56.27
C PRO A 605 -38.90 -5.70 55.48
N GLN A 606 -39.66 -5.80 54.38
CA GLN A 606 -40.40 -4.75 53.65
C GLN A 606 -41.91 -4.95 53.92
N PRO A 607 -42.89 -4.15 53.42
CA PRO A 607 -42.97 -2.69 53.19
C PRO A 607 -44.35 -2.03 53.55
N THR A 608 -44.45 -0.69 53.38
CA THR A 608 -45.65 0.19 53.06
C THR A 608 -46.75 0.47 54.13
N PRO A 609 -47.65 1.52 54.01
CA PRO A 609 -47.78 2.65 53.07
C PRO A 609 -48.21 4.06 53.63
N MET A 610 -48.30 5.06 52.73
CA MET A 610 -49.12 6.32 52.69
C MET A 610 -49.00 7.42 53.79
N HIS A 611 -48.67 8.67 53.41
CA HIS A 611 -49.64 9.79 53.19
C HIS A 611 -48.95 11.14 52.86
N LYS A 612 -49.68 11.98 52.10
CA LYS A 612 -49.42 13.39 51.70
C LYS A 612 -49.09 14.33 52.87
N THR A 613 -48.37 15.43 52.62
CA THR A 613 -48.85 16.84 52.77
C THR A 613 -47.79 17.86 52.28
N ILE A 614 -48.30 18.93 51.67
CA ILE A 614 -47.68 20.12 51.08
C ILE A 614 -47.24 21.11 52.18
N THR A 615 -46.16 21.88 52.00
CA THR A 615 -46.11 23.33 52.32
C THR A 615 -44.87 24.02 51.73
N HIS A 616 -45.11 25.27 51.33
CA HIS A 616 -44.28 26.29 50.70
C HIS A 616 -43.25 26.96 51.65
N ASP A 617 -42.48 27.87 51.04
CA ASP A 617 -41.70 29.01 51.57
C ASP A 617 -40.23 28.78 51.92
N ALA A 618 -39.31 29.75 51.82
CA ALA A 618 -39.12 30.95 50.98
C ALA A 618 -37.75 31.53 51.45
N THR A 619 -37.02 32.18 50.54
CA THR A 619 -36.04 33.28 50.79
C THR A 619 -34.98 33.13 51.89
N SER A 620 -33.71 33.06 51.49
CA SER A 620 -32.73 34.17 51.52
C SER A 620 -31.43 33.78 50.82
#